data_AF-L7V1Z6-F1
#
_entry.id   AF-L7V1Z6-F1
#
_cell.length_a   1.000
_cell.length_b   1.000
_cell.length_c   1.000
_cell.angle_alpha   90.00
_cell.angle_beta   90.00
_cell.angle_gamma   90.00
#
_symmetry.space_group_name_H-M   'P 1'
#
loop_
_entity.id
_entity.type
_entity.pdbx_description
1 polymer ?
#
loop_
_entity_poly.entity_id
_entity_poly.type
_entity_poly.pdbx_seq_one_letter_code
_entity_poly.pdbx_strand_id
1 'polypeptide(L)'
;MNNILDVVPSEHRVLIMDELTRRNPDLLAELRTVQKPTNDQSDAVVDALSHALSANYGPGHVPNDYGLAVERAIDAYLEAWPIYR
;
A
#
# COMPACT_ATOMS: atom_id res chain seq x y z
N MET A 1 -2.83 -10.92 -17.27
CA MET A 1 -2.86 -11.29 -15.84
C MET A 1 -3.21 -10.01 -15.10
N ASN A 2 -4.37 -9.97 -14.44
CA ASN A 2 -4.74 -8.82 -13.61
C ASN A 2 -3.91 -8.88 -12.34
N ASN A 3 -3.15 -7.84 -12.05
CA ASN A 3 -2.48 -7.65 -10.79
C ASN A 3 -3.56 -7.34 -9.73
N ILE A 4 -3.45 -7.88 -8.51
CA ILE A 4 -4.41 -7.55 -7.43
C ILE A 4 -4.42 -6.05 -7.09
N LEU A 5 -3.39 -5.31 -7.46
CA LEU A 5 -3.37 -3.86 -7.30
C LEU A 5 -4.16 -3.14 -8.40
N ASP A 6 -4.56 -3.81 -9.49
CA ASP A 6 -5.30 -3.18 -10.60
C ASP A 6 -6.72 -2.74 -10.23
N VAL A 7 -7.29 -3.31 -9.16
CA VAL A 7 -8.59 -2.88 -8.61
C VAL A 7 -8.51 -1.56 -7.87
N VAL A 8 -7.30 -1.13 -7.47
CA VAL A 8 -7.06 0.14 -6.81
C VAL A 8 -6.96 1.25 -7.87
N PRO A 9 -7.54 2.45 -7.65
CA PRO A 9 -7.42 3.58 -8.57
C PRO A 9 -5.95 3.86 -8.96
N SER A 10 -5.75 4.24 -10.21
CA SER A 10 -4.40 4.25 -10.82
C SER A 10 -3.38 5.12 -10.08
N GLU A 11 -3.79 6.25 -9.49
CA GLU A 11 -2.91 7.14 -8.73
C GLU A 11 -2.39 6.49 -7.44
N HIS A 12 -3.27 5.83 -6.68
CA HIS A 12 -2.89 5.10 -5.47
C HIS A 12 -2.11 3.83 -5.81
N ARG A 13 -2.51 3.11 -6.86
CA ARG A 13 -1.82 1.91 -7.33
C ARG A 13 -0.35 2.16 -7.67
N VAL A 14 -0.05 3.24 -8.41
CA VAL A 14 1.33 3.59 -8.77
C VAL A 14 2.14 3.85 -7.51
N LEU A 15 1.60 4.61 -6.55
CA LEU A 15 2.27 4.88 -5.28
C LEU A 15 2.53 3.59 -4.48
N ILE A 16 1.53 2.71 -4.38
CA ILE A 16 1.68 1.42 -3.67
C ILE A 16 2.78 0.59 -4.33
N MET A 17 2.78 0.47 -5.65
CA MET A 17 3.81 -0.28 -6.38
C MET A 17 5.21 0.31 -6.16
N ASP A 18 5.33 1.62 -6.15
CA ASP A 18 6.60 2.31 -5.91
C ASP A 18 7.11 2.08 -4.49
N GLU A 19 6.25 2.20 -3.48
CA GLU A 19 6.63 1.96 -2.09
C GLU A 19 6.99 0.49 -1.84
N LEU A 20 6.22 -0.45 -2.39
CA LEU A 20 6.56 -1.87 -2.29
C LEU A 20 7.85 -2.18 -3.03
N THR A 21 8.11 -1.58 -4.20
CA THR A 21 9.39 -1.76 -4.91
C THR A 21 10.59 -1.33 -4.04
N ARG A 22 10.44 -0.25 -3.27
CA ARG A 22 11.51 0.28 -2.40
C ARG A 22 11.65 -0.48 -1.09
N ARG A 23 10.54 -0.93 -0.49
CA ARG A 23 10.50 -1.43 0.90
C ARG A 23 10.31 -2.94 1.00
N ASN A 24 9.58 -3.54 0.07
CA ASN A 24 9.28 -4.97 0.07
C ASN A 24 9.05 -5.49 -1.37
N PRO A 25 10.12 -5.57 -2.19
CA PRO A 25 10.00 -5.99 -3.59
C PRO A 25 9.55 -7.44 -3.74
N ASP A 26 9.85 -8.30 -2.75
CA ASP A 26 9.42 -9.69 -2.74
C ASP A 26 7.89 -9.79 -2.57
N LEU A 27 7.30 -9.02 -1.65
CA LEU A 27 5.83 -8.93 -1.53
C LEU A 27 5.20 -8.41 -2.83
N LEU A 28 5.79 -7.42 -3.50
CA LEU A 28 5.29 -6.96 -4.80
C LEU A 28 5.32 -8.09 -5.85
N ALA A 29 6.37 -8.91 -5.85
CA ALA A 29 6.46 -10.06 -6.75
C ALA A 29 5.37 -11.10 -6.44
N GLU A 30 5.14 -11.41 -5.16
CA GLU A 30 4.08 -12.32 -4.73
C GLU A 30 2.68 -11.83 -5.13
N LEU A 31 2.37 -10.56 -4.86
CA LEU A 31 1.07 -9.95 -5.17
C LEU A 31 0.73 -9.97 -6.66
N ARG A 32 1.74 -9.98 -7.54
CA ARG A 32 1.56 -10.10 -9.00
C ARG A 32 1.17 -11.51 -9.46
N THR A 33 1.35 -12.52 -8.61
CA THR A 33 1.09 -13.93 -8.95
C THR A 33 -0.25 -14.45 -8.41
N VAL A 34 -0.85 -13.73 -7.48
CA VAL A 34 -2.11 -14.13 -6.83
C VAL A 34 -3.30 -13.37 -7.44
N GLN A 35 -4.51 -13.91 -7.24
CA GLN A 35 -5.77 -13.24 -7.65
C GLN A 35 -6.46 -12.50 -6.51
N LYS A 36 -6.07 -12.80 -5.26
CA LYS A 36 -6.57 -12.20 -4.04
C LYS A 36 -5.44 -12.25 -2.99
N PRO A 37 -5.17 -11.16 -2.25
CA PRO A 37 -4.20 -11.19 -1.16
C PRO A 37 -4.72 -12.02 0.02
N THR A 38 -3.81 -12.67 0.74
CA THR A 38 -4.10 -13.17 2.10
C THR A 38 -4.17 -12.00 3.08
N ASN A 39 -4.73 -12.23 4.29
CA ASN A 39 -4.68 -11.24 5.35
C ASN A 39 -3.24 -10.84 5.67
N ASP A 40 -2.32 -11.80 5.78
CA ASP A 40 -0.90 -11.54 6.04
C ASP A 40 -0.25 -10.70 4.94
N GLN A 41 -0.60 -10.94 3.67
CA GLN A 41 -0.12 -10.12 2.55
C GLN A 41 -0.69 -8.70 2.62
N SER A 42 -1.97 -8.54 2.95
CA SER A 42 -2.58 -7.22 3.15
C SER A 42 -1.99 -6.48 4.35
N ASP A 43 -1.78 -7.15 5.48
CA ASP A 43 -1.09 -6.58 6.64
C ASP A 43 0.33 -6.12 6.22
N ALA A 44 1.06 -6.93 5.45
CA ALA A 44 2.40 -6.56 4.97
C ALA A 44 2.42 -5.37 4.00
N VAL A 45 1.37 -5.19 3.16
CA VAL A 45 1.20 -3.99 2.34
C VAL A 45 0.99 -2.76 3.23
N VAL A 46 0.07 -2.86 4.19
CA VAL A 46 -0.23 -1.77 5.13
C VAL A 46 1.00 -1.41 5.96
N ASP A 47 1.78 -2.38 6.41
CA ASP A 47 3.02 -2.14 7.16
C ASP A 47 4.06 -1.38 6.32
N ALA A 48 4.27 -1.79 5.06
CA ALA A 48 5.20 -1.10 4.16
C ALA A 48 4.79 0.36 3.92
N LEU A 49 3.50 0.61 3.71
CA LEU A 49 2.95 1.97 3.53
C LEU A 49 2.97 2.76 4.84
N SER A 50 2.71 2.13 5.98
CA SER A 50 2.77 2.77 7.30
C SER A 50 4.19 3.23 7.64
N HIS A 51 5.22 2.49 7.22
CA HIS A 51 6.60 2.95 7.27
C HIS A 51 6.86 4.16 6.35
N ALA A 52 6.24 4.21 5.17
CA ALA A 52 6.33 5.37 4.29
C ALA A 52 5.65 6.61 4.88
N LEU A 53 4.45 6.45 5.44
CA LEU A 53 3.73 7.50 6.16
C LEU A 53 4.55 8.01 7.35
N SER A 54 5.08 7.09 8.16
CA SER A 54 5.90 7.42 9.35
C SER A 54 7.14 8.24 9.00
N ALA A 55 7.77 7.96 7.86
CA ALA A 55 8.93 8.70 7.38
C ALA A 55 8.60 10.11 6.85
N ASN A 56 7.32 10.44 6.67
CA ASN A 56 6.83 11.67 6.04
C ASN A 56 5.98 12.54 6.99
N TYR A 57 6.05 12.28 8.30
CA TYR A 57 5.56 13.23 9.29
C TYR A 57 6.45 14.48 9.37
N GLY A 58 5.82 15.64 9.30
CA GLY A 58 6.44 16.94 9.52
C GLY A 58 6.25 17.46 10.95
N PRO A 59 6.51 18.77 11.16
CA PRO A 59 6.29 19.43 12.45
C PRO A 59 4.87 19.22 12.97
N GLY A 60 4.73 18.97 14.28
CA GLY A 60 3.42 18.69 14.89
C GLY A 60 2.87 17.29 14.59
N HIS A 61 3.68 16.38 14.04
CA HIS A 61 3.27 15.02 13.69
C HIS A 61 2.13 14.98 12.66
N VAL A 62 2.14 15.96 11.75
CA VAL A 62 1.20 16.06 10.63
C VAL A 62 1.89 15.53 9.37
N PRO A 63 1.27 14.61 8.60
CA PRO A 63 1.86 14.14 7.35
C PRO A 63 2.05 15.31 6.37
N ASN A 64 3.17 15.32 5.64
CA ASN A 64 3.33 16.20 4.49
C ASN A 64 2.45 15.73 3.31
N ASP A 65 2.48 16.42 2.18
CA ASP A 65 1.68 16.06 0.99
C ASP A 65 1.91 14.62 0.53
N TYR A 66 3.14 14.12 0.62
CA TYR A 66 3.46 12.73 0.29
C TYR A 66 2.88 11.75 1.32
N GLY A 67 2.99 12.06 2.63
CA GLY A 67 2.38 11.29 3.69
C GLY A 67 0.85 11.19 3.53
N LEU A 68 0.18 12.29 3.20
CA LEU A 68 -1.26 12.28 2.90
C LEU A 68 -1.59 11.42 1.68
N ALA A 69 -0.74 11.41 0.66
CA ALA A 69 -0.92 10.54 -0.50
C ALA A 69 -0.76 9.05 -0.14
N VAL A 70 0.19 8.72 0.76
CA VAL A 70 0.37 7.37 1.30
C VAL A 70 -0.85 6.94 2.13
N GLU A 71 -1.36 7.80 3.01
CA GLU A 71 -2.55 7.54 3.82
C GLU A 71 -3.76 7.22 2.93
N ARG A 72 -4.04 8.05 1.92
CA ARG A 72 -5.12 7.79 0.95
C ARG A 72 -4.92 6.49 0.18
N ALA A 73 -3.68 6.11 -0.09
CA ALA A 73 -3.38 4.85 -0.76
C ALA A 73 -3.63 3.64 0.14
N ILE A 74 -3.38 3.74 1.45
CA ILE A 74 -3.74 2.72 2.44
C ILE A 74 -5.27 2.55 2.46
N ASP A 75 -6.02 3.65 2.56
CA ASP A 75 -7.48 3.61 2.57
C ASP A 75 -8.04 2.96 1.30
N ALA A 76 -7.58 3.41 0.12
CA ALA A 76 -8.02 2.85 -1.16
C ALA A 76 -7.66 1.36 -1.32
N TYR A 77 -6.52 0.93 -0.77
CA TYR A 77 -6.16 -0.49 -0.75
C TYR A 77 -7.10 -1.30 0.15
N LEU A 78 -7.41 -0.81 1.35
CA LEU A 78 -8.27 -1.52 2.31
C LEU A 78 -9.75 -1.51 1.91
N GLU A 79 -10.22 -0.50 1.18
CA GLU A 79 -11.55 -0.53 0.54
C GLU A 79 -11.65 -1.66 -0.49
N ALA A 80 -10.59 -1.87 -1.27
CA ALA A 80 -10.54 -2.94 -2.27
C ALA A 80 -10.32 -4.33 -1.64
N TRP A 81 -9.49 -4.41 -0.61
CA TRP A 81 -9.09 -5.65 0.06
C TRP A 81 -9.20 -5.54 1.59
N PRO A 82 -10.43 -5.59 2.14
CA PRO A 82 -10.63 -5.50 3.59
C PRO A 82 -10.00 -6.68 4.32
N ILE A 83 -9.38 -6.41 5.46
CA ILE A 83 -8.81 -7.42 6.35
C ILE A 83 -9.88 -7.82 7.37
N TYR A 84 -10.32 -9.08 7.31
CA TYR A 84 -11.28 -9.64 8.27
C TYR A 84 -10.53 -10.49 9.30
N ARG A 85 -10.69 -10.18 10.58
CA ARG A 85 -10.08 -10.92 11.71
C ARG A 85 -11.11 -11.71 12.49
#